data_AF-D2I7G8-F1
#
_entry.id   AF-D2I7G8-F1
#
_cell.length_a   1.000
_cell.length_b   1.000
_cell.length_c   1.000
_cell.angle_alpha   90.00
_cell.angle_beta   90.00
_cell.angle_gamma   90.00
#
_symmetry.space_group_name_H-M   'P 1'
#
loop_
_entity.id
_entity.type
_entity.pdbx_description
1 polymer ?
#
loop_
_entity_poly.entity_id
_entity_poly.type
_entity_poly.pdbx_seq_one_letter_code
_entity_poly.pdbx_strand_id
1 'polypeptide(L)' 'SICGTLHSVDQYLNIKLTDISVTDPEKYPHMLSVKNCFIRGSVVRYVQLPADEVDTQLLQDAARKEALQQKQ' A
#
# COMPACT_ATOMS: atom_id res chain seq x y z
N SER A 1 -5.30 8.78 -8.24
CA SER A 1 -4.86 7.83 -7.19
C SER A 1 -6.06 7.15 -6.55
N ILE A 2 -5.84 6.06 -5.83
CA ILE A 2 -6.87 5.39 -5.04
C ILE A 2 -6.44 5.50 -3.58
N CYS A 3 -7.34 5.99 -2.74
CA CYS A 3 -7.20 6.02 -1.30
C CYS A 3 -8.21 5.06 -0.69
N GLY A 4 -7.93 4.53 0.49
CA GLY A 4 -8.83 3.62 1.20
C GLY A 4 -8.15 3.04 2.43
N THR A 5 -8.87 2.20 3.15
CA THR A 5 -8.35 1.52 4.33
C THR A 5 -7.62 0.25 3.92
N LEU A 6 -6.38 0.09 4.38
CA LEU A 6 -5.60 -1.11 4.13
C LEU A 6 -6.18 -2.30 4.90
N HIS A 7 -6.66 -3.32 4.19
CA HIS A 7 -7.24 -4.51 4.80
C HIS A 7 -6.25 -5.67 4.90
N SER A 8 -5.47 -5.92 3.86
CA SER A 8 -4.47 -6.99 3.86
C SER A 8 -3.36 -6.76 2.82
N VAL A 9 -2.17 -7.28 3.12
CA VAL A 9 -1.02 -7.34 2.21
C VAL A 9 -0.44 -8.75 2.22
N ASP A 10 -0.04 -9.28 1.06
CA ASP A 10 0.63 -10.58 0.95
C ASP A 10 2.14 -10.46 0.66
N GLN A 11 2.82 -11.61 0.54
CA GLN A 11 4.26 -11.68 0.27
C GLN A 11 4.69 -11.11 -1.09
N TYR A 12 3.76 -10.93 -2.02
CA TYR A 12 4.01 -10.30 -3.33
C TYR A 12 3.64 -8.82 -3.34
N LEU A 13 3.33 -8.27 -2.17
CA LEU A 13 2.88 -6.90 -1.96
C LEU A 13 1.58 -6.60 -2.71
N ASN A 14 0.74 -7.62 -2.96
CA ASN A 14 -0.62 -7.38 -3.41
C ASN A 14 -1.43 -6.76 -2.27
N ILE A 15 -2.26 -5.79 -2.59
CA ILE A 15 -2.95 -4.95 -1.61
C ILE A 15 -4.45 -5.11 -1.76
N LYS A 16 -5.14 -5.38 -0.65
CA LYS A 16 -6.60 -5.26 -0.57
C LYS A 16 -6.96 -3.99 0.19
N LEU A 17 -7.72 -3.13 -0.47
CA LEU A 17 -8.28 -1.91 0.13
C LEU A 17 -9.79 -2.04 0.30
N THR A 18 -10.31 -1.47 1.37
CA THR A 18 -11.75 -1.27 1.62
C THR A 18 -12.08 0.21 1.69
N ASP A 19 -13.35 0.55 1.55
CA ASP A 19 -13.88 1.92 1.63
C ASP A 19 -13.12 2.90 0.75
N ILE A 20 -12.88 2.50 -0.51
CA ILE A 20 -12.01 3.25 -1.40
C ILE A 20 -12.66 4.56 -1.89
N SER A 21 -11.80 5.53 -2.17
CA SER A 21 -12.11 6.75 -2.90
C SER A 21 -11.09 6.98 -4.02
N VAL A 22 -11.56 7.49 -5.14
CA VAL A 22 -10.72 7.80 -6.31
C VAL A 22 -10.58 9.30 -6.44
N THR A 23 -9.35 9.78 -6.63
CA THR A 23 -9.05 11.22 -6.69
C THR A 23 -9.74 11.93 -7.87
N ASP A 24 -9.86 11.27 -9.02
CA ASP A 24 -10.44 11.83 -10.26
C ASP A 24 -11.62 10.97 -10.76
N PRO A 25 -12.78 11.00 -10.08
CA PRO A 25 -13.90 10.11 -10.40
C PRO A 25 -14.47 10.33 -11.81
N GLU A 26 -14.43 11.56 -12.34
CA GLU A 26 -14.91 11.89 -13.69
C GLU A 26 -14.09 11.20 -14.79
N LYS A 27 -12.79 11.04 -14.56
CA LYS A 27 -11.89 10.34 -15.48
C LYS A 27 -12.03 8.82 -15.37
N TYR A 28 -12.49 8.33 -14.23
CA TYR A 28 -12.64 6.89 -13.93
C TYR A 28 -14.05 6.56 -13.40
N PRO A 29 -15.11 6.80 -14.18
CA PRO A 29 -16.49 6.68 -13.69
C PRO A 29 -16.86 5.25 -13.30
N HIS A 30 -16.20 4.24 -13.88
CA HIS A 30 -16.38 2.83 -13.53
C HIS A 30 -15.95 2.49 -12.10
N MET A 31 -15.12 3.33 -11.46
CA MET A 31 -14.68 3.12 -10.08
C MET A 31 -15.68 3.64 -9.03
N LEU A 32 -16.70 4.41 -9.43
CA LEU A 32 -17.65 5.04 -8.51
C LEU A 32 -18.48 4.04 -7.68
N SER A 33 -18.78 2.87 -8.24
CA SER A 33 -19.54 1.81 -7.56
C SER A 33 -18.64 0.86 -6.75
N VAL A 34 -17.31 0.98 -6.89
CA VAL A 34 -16.36 0.05 -6.28
C VAL A 34 -16.06 0.52 -4.86
N LYS A 35 -16.42 -0.30 -3.87
CA LYS A 35 -16.10 -0.06 -2.45
C LYS A 35 -14.83 -0.75 -2.00
N ASN A 36 -14.52 -1.90 -2.58
CA ASN A 36 -13.36 -2.72 -2.23
C ASN A 36 -12.54 -2.98 -3.49
N CYS A 37 -11.21 -2.95 -3.37
CA CYS A 37 -10.31 -3.17 -4.50
C CYS A 37 -9.17 -4.11 -4.13
N PHE A 38 -8.78 -4.94 -5.08
CA PHE A 38 -7.55 -5.72 -5.04
C PHE A 38 -6.59 -5.15 -6.07
N ILE A 39 -5.38 -4.80 -5.64
CA ILE A 39 -4.35 -4.19 -6.47
C ILE A 39 -3.14 -5.12 -6.48
N ARG A 40 -2.71 -5.52 -7.67
CA ARG A 40 -1.51 -6.36 -7.82
C ARG A 40 -0.26 -5.55 -7.48
N GLY A 41 0.62 -6.08 -6.63
CA GLY A 41 1.80 -5.36 -6.13
C GLY A 41 2.70 -4.83 -7.25
N SER A 42 2.85 -5.60 -8.33
CA SER A 42 3.69 -5.24 -9.48
C SER A 42 3.23 -4.01 -10.28
N VAL A 43 1.99 -3.55 -10.12
CA VAL A 43 1.48 -2.34 -10.81
C VAL A 43 1.49 -1.10 -9.91
N VAL A 44 1.87 -1.26 -8.63
CA VAL A 44 1.92 -0.17 -7.66
C VAL A 44 3.20 0.63 -7.86
N ARG A 45 3.07 1.95 -8.06
CA ARG A 45 4.22 2.84 -8.13
C ARG A 45 4.63 3.37 -6.76
N TYR A 46 3.65 3.84 -5.99
CA TYR A 46 3.84 4.41 -4.66
C TYR A 46 2.68 4.01 -3.75
N VAL A 47 2.99 3.81 -2.48
CA VAL A 47 2.02 3.76 -1.38
C VAL A 47 2.40 4.89 -0.43
N GLN A 48 1.47 5.80 -0.18
CA GLN A 48 1.67 6.89 0.76
C GLN A 48 0.93 6.56 2.05
N LEU A 49 1.66 6.63 3.17
CA LEU A 49 1.14 6.40 4.51
C LEU A 49 1.29 7.69 5.33
N PRO A 50 0.42 7.94 6.32
CA PRO A 50 0.63 8.98 7.32
C PRO A 50 1.96 8.75 8.05
N ALA A 51 2.74 9.82 8.27
CA ALA A 51 4.08 9.70 8.84
C ALA A 51 4.06 9.32 10.33
N ASP A 52 3.00 9.68 11.03
CA ASP A 52 2.71 9.39 12.44
C ASP A 52 2.37 7.91 12.69
N GLU A 53 1.88 7.22 11.67
CA GLU A 53 1.57 5.78 11.72
C GLU A 53 2.81 4.90 11.41
N VAL A 54 3.98 5.50 11.18
CA VAL A 54 5.20 4.79 10.80
C VAL A 54 6.34 5.10 11.77
N ASP A 55 6.69 4.13 12.61
CA ASP A 55 7.92 4.19 13.41
C ASP A 55 9.14 3.98 12.50
N THR A 56 9.71 5.09 12.05
CA THR A 56 10.86 5.08 11.14
C THR A 56 12.13 4.53 11.79
N GLN A 57 12.29 4.62 13.11
CA GLN A 57 13.45 4.08 13.81
C GLN A 57 13.41 2.56 13.82
N LEU A 58 12.27 1.97 14.20
CA LEU A 58 12.07 0.52 14.17
C LEU A 58 12.21 -0.04 12.76
N LEU A 59 11.66 0.66 11.76
CA LEU A 59 11.79 0.28 10.35
C LEU A 59 13.25 0.25 9.89
N GLN A 60 14.03 1.28 10.23
CA GLN A 60 15.45 1.36 9.90
C GLN A 60 16.28 0.26 10.59
N ASP A 61 15.96 -0.07 11.84
CA ASP A 61 16.61 -1.17 12.56
C ASP A 61 16.31 -2.53 11.91
N ALA A 62 15.05 -2.77 11.52
CA ALA A 62 14.64 -3.98 10.82
C ALA A 62 15.35 -4.13 9.46
N ALA A 63 15.41 -3.06 8.67
CA ALA A 63 16.10 -3.05 7.38
C ALA A 63 17.61 -3.34 7.52
N ARG A 64 18.27 -2.78 8.55
CA ARG A 64 19.69 -3.08 8.84
C ARG A 64 19.89 -4.55 9.20
N LYS A 65 19.00 -5.15 9.99
CA LYS A 65 19.06 -6.58 10.35
C LYS A 65 18.88 -7.49 9.13
N GLU A 66 17.91 -7.18 8.27
CA GLU A 66 17.67 -7.94 7.03
C GLU A 66 18.89 -7.85 6.08
N ALA A 67 19.46 -6.66 5.89
CA ALA A 67 20.63 -6.47 5.03
C ALA A 67 21.88 -7.21 5.52
N LEU A 68 22.02 -7.44 6.84
CA LEU A 68 23.10 -8.25 7.39
C LEU A 68 22.87 -9.76 7.14
N GLN A 69 21.62 -10.22 7.22
CA GLN A 69 21.27 -11.62 6.92
C GLN A 69 21.48 -11.96 5.45
N GLN A 70 21.19 -11.04 4.52
CA GLN A 70 21.41 -11.25 3.08
C GLN A 70 22.90 -11.33 2.68
N LYS A 71 23.82 -10.93 3.55
CA LYS A 71 25.27 -10.98 3.30
C LYS A 71 25.95 -12.28 3.76
N GLN A 72 25.23 -13.15 4.47
CA GLN A 72 25.69 -14.49 4.84
C GLN A 72 25.27 -15.50 3.79
#